data_AF-A0A315S459-F1
#
_entry.id   AF-A0A315S459-F1
#
_cell.length_a   1.000
_cell.length_b   1.000
_cell.length_c   1.000
_cell.angle_alpha   90.00
_cell.angle_beta   90.00
_cell.angle_gamma   90.00
#
_symmetry.space_group_name_H-M   'P 1'
#
loop_
_entity.id
_entity.type
_entity.pdbx_description
1 polymer ?
#
loop_
_entity_poly.entity_id
_entity_poly.type
_entity_poly.pdbx_seq_one_letter_code
_entity_poly.pdbx_strand_id
1 'polypeptide(L)' 'MSENTLKICIGTPCHLMGAADLLESVEELDQSLREKIELKTSHCIDNCCDQAPVAEFNGKVYQDLNPEKLYKIISENIR' A
#
# COMPACT_ATOMS: atom_id res chain seq x y z
N MET A 1 14.40 12.23 7.67
CA MET A 1 13.09 12.62 7.09
C MET A 1 12.52 11.35 6.51
N SER A 2 11.27 11.01 6.80
CA SER A 2 10.65 9.78 6.33
C SER A 2 10.46 9.89 4.81
N GLU A 3 11.41 9.37 4.02
CA GLU A 3 11.46 9.58 2.56
C GLU A 3 10.47 8.70 1.78
N ASN A 4 9.79 7.76 2.44
CA ASN A 4 8.88 6.84 1.77
C ASN A 4 7.46 7.04 2.30
N THR A 5 6.51 7.33 1.40
CA THR A 5 5.09 7.40 1.74
C THR A 5 4.34 6.30 1.02
N LEU A 6 3.63 5.46 1.77
CA LEU A 6 2.75 4.41 1.23
C LEU A 6 1.30 4.86 1.42
N LYS A 7 0.58 5.18 0.36
CA LYS A 7 -0.85 5.47 0.39
C LYS A 7 -1.65 4.26 -0.08
N ILE A 8 -2.52 3.72 0.76
CA ILE A 8 -3.42 2.62 0.37
C ILE A 8 -4.82 3.18 0.11
N CYS A 9 -5.44 2.74 -0.99
CA CYS A 9 -6.84 3.07 -1.27
C CYS A 9 -7.77 2.23 -0.39
N ILE A 10 -8.46 2.88 0.56
CA ILE A 10 -9.40 2.24 1.50
C ILE A 10 -10.85 2.67 1.27
N GLY A 11 -11.24 2.92 0.02
CA GLY A 11 -12.66 3.04 -0.31
C GLY A 11 -13.44 1.84 0.24
N THR A 12 -14.68 2.03 0.68
CA THR A 12 -15.58 0.96 1.16
C THR A 12 -15.58 -0.29 0.25
N PRO A 13 -15.54 -0.18 -1.10
CA PRO A 13 -15.36 -1.34 -1.97
C PRO A 13 -13.95 -1.96 -1.95
N CYS A 14 -12.87 -1.18 -1.84
CA CYS A 14 -11.49 -1.70 -1.77
C CYS A 14 -11.23 -2.48 -0.48
N HIS A 15 -11.83 -2.06 0.65
CA HIS A 15 -11.72 -2.80 1.92
C HIS A 15 -12.32 -4.21 1.82
N LEU A 16 -13.46 -4.35 1.12
CA LEU A 16 -14.11 -5.64 0.86
C LEU A 16 -13.38 -6.52 -0.16
N MET A 17 -12.55 -5.94 -1.03
CA MET A 17 -11.85 -6.66 -2.11
C MET A 17 -10.39 -7.03 -1.80
N GLY A 18 -9.94 -6.96 -0.54
CA GLY A 18 -8.59 -7.39 -0.14
C GLY A 18 -7.61 -6.27 0.19
N ALA A 19 -8.08 -5.02 0.37
CA ALA A 19 -7.24 -4.01 1.01
C ALA A 19 -6.96 -4.34 2.49
N ALA A 20 -7.79 -5.19 3.13
CA ALA A 20 -7.53 -5.73 4.45
C ALA A 20 -6.27 -6.63 4.46
N ASP A 21 -6.14 -7.57 3.52
CA ASP A 21 -4.96 -8.44 3.39
C ASP A 21 -3.66 -7.65 3.13
N LEU A 22 -3.73 -6.60 2.30
CA LEU A 22 -2.58 -5.70 2.11
C LEU A 22 -2.22 -4.95 3.40
N LEU A 23 -3.21 -4.45 4.13
CA LEU A 23 -2.98 -3.76 5.40
C LEU A 23 -2.33 -4.70 6.41
N GLU A 24 -2.88 -5.91 6.56
CA GLU A 24 -2.32 -6.94 7.43
C GLU A 24 -0.87 -7.24 7.07
N SER A 25 -0.58 -7.41 5.78
CA SER A 25 0.79 -7.65 5.31
C SER A 25 1.74 -6.46 5.53
N VAL A 26 1.22 -5.24 5.54
CA VAL A 26 1.99 -4.04 5.92
C VAL A 26 2.19 -3.96 7.43
N GLU A 27 1.23 -4.44 8.22
CA GLU A 27 1.36 -4.53 9.68
C GLU A 27 2.33 -5.64 10.09
N GLU A 28 2.42 -6.72 9.32
CA GLU A 28 3.38 -7.82 9.48
C GLU A 28 4.80 -7.49 8.94
N LEU A 29 4.99 -6.33 8.26
CA LEU A 29 6.32 -5.87 7.87
C LEU A 29 7.20 -5.61 9.10
N ASP A 30 8.50 -5.80 8.92
CA ASP A 30 9.51 -5.40 9.91
C ASP A 30 9.28 -3.97 10.39
N GLN A 31 9.33 -3.78 11.70
CA GLN A 31 9.15 -2.48 12.33
C GLN A 31 10.15 -1.44 11.76
N SER A 32 11.38 -1.84 11.44
CA SER A 32 12.37 -0.96 10.81
C SER A 32 11.99 -0.52 9.40
N LEU A 33 11.24 -1.32 8.64
CA LEU A 33 10.67 -0.91 7.35
C LEU A 33 9.48 0.00 7.59
N ARG A 34 8.60 -0.36 8.54
CA ARG A 34 7.42 0.42 8.93
C ARG A 34 7.78 1.82 9.42
N GLU A 35 8.85 1.97 10.20
CA GLU A 35 9.33 3.28 10.67
C GLU A 35 9.93 4.14 9.56
N LYS A 36 10.37 3.52 8.47
CA LYS A 36 10.90 4.19 7.28
C LYS A 36 9.82 4.52 6.24
N ILE A 37 8.62 3.97 6.37
CA ILE A 37 7.48 4.20 5.47
C ILE A 37 6.33 4.89 6.23
N GLU A 38 5.80 5.95 5.67
CA GLU A 38 4.62 6.61 6.20
C GLU A 38 3.37 6.01 5.56
N LEU A 39 2.67 5.13 6.30
CA LEU A 39 1.40 4.58 5.87
C LEU A 39 0.32 5.67 5.95
N LYS A 40 -0.25 5.99 4.80
CA LYS A 40 -1.41 6.87 4.63
C LYS A 40 -2.52 6.09 3.98
N THR A 41 -3.75 6.47 4.27
CA THR A 41 -4.92 5.88 3.64
C THR A 41 -5.65 6.96 2.86
N SER A 42 -6.20 6.63 1.70
CA SER A 42 -6.94 7.57 0.84
C SER A 42 -8.20 6.90 0.32
N HIS A 43 -9.31 7.65 0.26
CA HIS A 43 -10.61 7.07 -0.10
C HIS A 43 -10.77 6.79 -1.59
N CYS A 44 -10.10 7.56 -2.45
CA CYS A 44 -10.23 7.44 -3.88
C CYS A 44 -8.89 7.79 -4.55
N ILE A 45 -8.17 6.78 -5.01
CA ILE A 45 -7.03 6.96 -5.91
C ILE A 45 -7.55 6.61 -7.31
N ASP A 46 -7.82 7.62 -8.11
CA ASP A 46 -8.04 7.55 -9.56
C ASP A 46 -9.13 6.59 -10.06
N ASN A 47 -10.27 6.47 -9.36
CA ASN A 47 -11.48 5.77 -9.83
C ASN A 47 -11.28 4.28 -10.23
N CYS A 48 -10.16 3.65 -9.84
CA CYS A 48 -9.80 2.27 -10.18
C CYS A 48 -10.42 1.23 -9.24
N CYS A 49 -11.70 1.39 -8.86
CA CYS A 49 -12.43 0.37 -8.09
C CYS A 49 -12.50 -0.99 -8.79
N ASP A 50 -12.19 -1.05 -10.09
CA ASP A 50 -12.16 -2.27 -10.90
C ASP A 50 -10.86 -3.10 -10.72
N GLN A 51 -9.76 -2.45 -10.30
CA GLN A 51 -8.44 -3.09 -10.12
C GLN A 51 -7.95 -3.00 -8.67
N ALA A 52 -8.88 -3.19 -7.73
CA ALA A 52 -8.52 -3.34 -6.33
C ALA A 52 -7.66 -4.61 -6.13
N PRO A 53 -6.67 -4.57 -5.23
CA PRO A 53 -6.29 -3.45 -4.39
C PRO A 53 -5.21 -2.54 -5.02
N VAL A 54 -5.35 -1.23 -4.79
CA VAL A 54 -4.48 -0.17 -5.32
C VAL A 54 -3.72 0.51 -4.18
N ALA A 55 -2.41 0.66 -4.32
CA ALA A 55 -1.58 1.45 -3.40
C ALA A 55 -0.57 2.31 -4.16
N GLU A 56 -0.29 3.49 -3.65
CA GLU A 56 0.73 4.39 -4.14
C GLU A 56 1.94 4.35 -3.19
N PHE A 57 3.11 4.00 -3.69
CA PHE A 57 4.36 4.04 -2.92
C PHE A 57 5.31 5.06 -3.52
N ASN A 58 5.72 6.04 -2.70
CA ASN A 58 6.65 7.10 -3.07
C ASN A 58 6.25 7.83 -4.38
N GLY A 59 4.95 8.12 -4.54
CA GLY A 59 4.38 8.78 -5.72
C GLY A 59 4.19 7.88 -6.95
N LYS A 60 4.50 6.57 -6.87
CA LYS A 60 4.16 5.58 -7.90
C LYS A 60 2.91 4.84 -7.52
N VAL A 61 1.89 4.88 -8.37
CA VAL A 61 0.65 4.11 -8.21
C VAL A 61 0.86 2.68 -8.71
N TYR A 62 0.53 1.71 -7.87
CA TYR A 62 0.53 0.28 -8.17
C TYR A 62 -0.87 -0.29 -8.00
N GLN A 63 -1.29 -1.08 -8.98
CA GLN A 63 -2.60 -1.72 -9.08
C GLN A 63 -2.41 -3.24 -9.09
N ASP A 64 -3.46 -4.04 -8.85
CA ASP A 64 -3.35 -5.51 -8.79
C ASP A 64 -2.23 -5.98 -7.84
N LEU A 65 -2.19 -5.33 -6.67
CA LEU A 65 -1.19 -5.62 -5.66
C LEU A 65 -1.57 -6.85 -4.86
N ASN A 66 -0.61 -7.73 -4.70
CA ASN A 66 -0.69 -8.82 -3.73
C ASN A 66 0.20 -8.48 -2.54
N PRO A 67 -0.07 -9.03 -1.35
CA PRO A 67 0.75 -8.82 -0.16
C PRO A 67 2.25 -9.11 -0.41
N GLU A 68 2.57 -10.18 -1.14
CA GLU A 68 3.95 -10.49 -1.56
C GLU A 68 4.55 -9.43 -2.50
N LYS A 69 3.78 -8.95 -3.49
CA LYS A 69 4.25 -7.90 -4.42
C LYS A 69 4.50 -6.59 -3.67
N LEU A 70 3.62 -6.24 -2.74
CA LEU A 70 3.75 -5.04 -1.93
C LEU A 70 5.01 -5.10 -1.06
N TYR A 71 5.24 -6.22 -0.38
CA TYR A 71 6.46 -6.45 0.40
C TYR A 71 7.71 -6.24 -0.47
N LYS A 72 7.71 -6.83 -1.66
CA LYS A 72 8.83 -6.71 -2.60
C LYS A 72 9.03 -5.27 -3.08
N ILE A 73 7.96 -4.56 -3.43
CA ILE A 73 8.02 -3.15 -3.85
C ILE A 73 8.59 -2.30 -2.72
N ILE A 74 8.12 -2.48 -1.48
CA ILE A 74 8.61 -1.75 -0.31
C ILE A 74 10.09 -2.07 -0.10
N SER A 75 10.47 -3.35 -0.05
CA SER A 75 11.87 -3.77 0.17
C SER A 75 12.82 -3.29 -0.93
N GLU A 76 12.39 -3.26 -2.20
CA GLU A 76 13.21 -2.79 -3.33
C GLU A 76 13.26 -1.26 -3.47
N ASN A 77 12.22 -0.54 -3.03
CA ASN A 77 12.14 0.92 -3.16
C ASN A 77 12.51 1.66 -1.87
N ILE A 78 12.66 0.96 -0.73
CA ILE A 78 13.18 1.55 0.50
C ILE A 78 14.69 1.75 0.35
N ARG A 79 15.14 2.99 0.48
CA ARG A 79 16.56 3.38 0.35
C ARG A 79 17.11 3.92 1.65
#